data_AF-A0A2P8LD80-F1
#
_entry.id   AF-A0A2P8LD80-F1
#
_cell.length_a   1.000
_cell.length_b   1.000
_cell.length_c   1.000
_cell.angle_alpha   90.00
_cell.angle_beta   90.00
_cell.angle_gamma   90.00
#
_symmetry.space_group_name_H-M   'P 1'
#
loop_
_entity.id
_entity.type
_entity.pdbx_description
1 polymer ?
#
loop_
_entity_poly.entity_id
_entity_poly.type
_entity_poly.pdbx_seq_one_letter_code
_entity_poly.pdbx_strand_id
1 'polypeptide(L)'
;MEMLKFGKFAALALALSVAVGCSSKGGDNAGEGAAVDPNAGYGANTGAVDGSLSEEAALRAITTFYFEYDSSDLKPEAMRALDVHAKDLKANGARVVLEGNTDERGTREYNMALGERRAKAVQRYLVLQGVAPGQLELVSYGKERPVATGHDEQSWAQNRRVELRK
;
A
#
# COMPACT_ATOMS: atom_id res chain seq x y z
N MET A 1 2.42 64.77 -1.43
CA MET A 1 3.57 65.09 -0.56
C MET A 1 3.60 64.01 0.49
N GLU A 2 4.56 63.10 0.61
CA GLU A 2 5.92 62.94 0.10
C GLU A 2 6.13 61.45 -0.24
N MET A 3 6.55 61.11 -1.46
CA MET A 3 7.94 60.78 -1.90
C MET A 3 8.55 59.45 -1.41
N LEU A 4 8.74 58.58 -2.42
CA LEU A 4 9.60 57.39 -2.49
C LEU A 4 11.07 57.68 -2.06
N LYS A 5 11.83 56.64 -1.64
CA LYS A 5 12.94 56.03 -2.45
C LYS A 5 13.95 55.08 -1.74
N PHE A 6 14.34 54.05 -2.51
CA PHE A 6 15.67 53.42 -2.73
C PHE A 6 16.34 52.45 -1.73
N GLY A 7 16.73 51.28 -2.29
CA GLY A 7 17.75 50.38 -1.74
C GLY A 7 17.89 49.03 -2.49
N LYS A 8 18.23 49.04 -3.79
CA LYS A 8 18.79 47.87 -4.52
C LYS A 8 20.31 47.82 -4.30
N PHE A 9 20.93 46.63 -4.29
CA PHE A 9 22.33 46.23 -4.61
C PHE A 9 22.66 44.96 -3.77
N ALA A 10 23.34 43.89 -4.18
CA ALA A 10 23.90 43.31 -5.40
C ALA A 10 24.28 41.84 -5.01
N ALA A 11 23.86 40.79 -5.75
CA ALA A 11 24.66 40.01 -6.73
C ALA A 11 25.74 39.03 -6.18
N LEU A 12 25.84 37.88 -6.87
CA LEU A 12 27.01 36.99 -7.09
C LEU A 12 27.22 35.86 -6.03
N ALA A 13 27.49 34.58 -6.30
CA ALA A 13 27.72 33.75 -7.50
C ALA A 13 27.52 32.26 -7.10
N LEU A 14 26.91 31.41 -7.93
CA LEU A 14 27.54 30.40 -8.80
C LEU A 14 28.26 29.23 -8.09
N ALA A 15 27.66 28.04 -8.15
CA ALA A 15 28.40 26.79 -8.36
C ALA A 15 27.47 25.76 -9.02
N LEU A 16 27.72 25.52 -10.30
CA LEU A 16 27.11 24.54 -11.19
C LEU A 16 28.05 23.34 -11.24
N SER A 17 27.57 22.12 -10.98
CA SER A 17 28.27 20.89 -11.37
C SER A 17 27.28 19.92 -12.00
N VAL A 18 27.29 19.94 -13.33
CA VAL A 18 26.61 18.99 -14.23
C VAL A 18 27.66 17.98 -14.70
N ALA A 19 27.14 16.82 -15.14
CA ALA A 19 27.76 15.83 -16.04
C ALA A 19 28.36 14.62 -15.28
N VAL A 20 28.28 13.36 -15.72
CA VAL A 20 28.06 12.64 -17.01
C VAL A 20 27.53 11.24 -16.57
N GLY A 21 26.62 10.48 -17.18
CA GLY A 21 26.28 10.29 -18.59
C GLY A 21 26.99 9.07 -19.19
N CYS A 22 26.74 7.83 -18.76
CA CYS A 22 27.24 6.63 -19.46
C CYS A 22 26.11 5.92 -20.22
N SER A 23 26.07 6.14 -21.53
CA SER A 23 25.41 5.30 -22.52
C SER A 23 26.47 4.95 -23.56
N SER A 24 26.73 3.66 -23.80
CA SER A 24 27.46 3.22 -24.98
C SER A 24 26.81 1.96 -25.56
N LYS A 25 26.46 2.07 -26.85
CA LYS A 25 25.93 1.02 -27.73
C LYS A 25 26.79 1.04 -29.00
N GLY A 26 27.10 -0.15 -29.52
CA GLY A 26 27.81 -0.42 -30.79
C GLY A 26 29.32 -0.65 -30.58
N GLY A 27 29.89 -1.83 -30.86
CA GLY A 27 29.94 -2.55 -32.16
C GLY A 27 31.28 -2.18 -32.82
N ASP A 28 32.13 -3.02 -33.42
CA ASP A 28 32.23 -4.44 -33.74
C ASP A 28 33.73 -4.76 -33.85
N ASN A 29 34.17 -6.00 -33.66
CA ASN A 29 35.38 -6.52 -34.33
C ASN A 29 35.33 -8.05 -34.42
N ALA A 30 35.54 -8.53 -35.65
CA ALA A 30 35.56 -9.92 -36.07
C ALA A 30 36.87 -10.63 -35.72
N GLY A 31 36.84 -11.98 -35.67
CA GLY A 31 38.06 -12.79 -35.76
C GLY A 31 37.99 -14.20 -35.15
N GLU A 32 37.34 -15.12 -35.88
CA GLU A 32 37.64 -16.55 -36.11
C GLU A 32 38.34 -17.40 -35.02
N GLY A 33 37.71 -18.53 -34.63
CA GLY A 33 38.40 -19.66 -33.98
C GLY A 33 37.47 -20.66 -33.30
N ALA A 34 37.29 -21.83 -33.90
CA ALA A 34 36.31 -22.85 -33.55
C ALA A 34 36.54 -23.58 -32.21
N ALA A 35 35.47 -23.70 -31.42
CA ALA A 35 35.16 -24.88 -30.62
C ALA A 35 33.63 -24.92 -30.37
N VAL A 36 32.95 -25.89 -30.99
CA VAL A 36 31.53 -26.16 -30.79
C VAL A 36 31.44 -27.02 -29.53
N ASP A 37 30.95 -26.46 -28.41
CA ASP A 37 30.55 -27.25 -27.24
C ASP A 37 29.11 -27.74 -27.46
N PRO A 38 28.86 -29.06 -27.59
CA PRO A 38 27.51 -29.59 -27.80
C PRO A 38 26.64 -29.61 -26.53
N ASN A 39 27.05 -28.99 -25.41
CA ASN A 39 26.31 -29.06 -24.15
C ASN A 39 26.08 -27.71 -23.43
N ALA A 40 26.22 -26.57 -24.10
CA ALA A 40 25.81 -25.27 -23.55
C ALA A 40 24.29 -25.01 -23.67
N GLY A 41 23.49 -26.04 -23.34
CA GLY A 41 22.04 -26.01 -23.26
C GLY A 41 21.54 -25.85 -21.83
N TYR A 42 22.08 -24.90 -21.07
CA TYR A 42 21.43 -24.43 -19.84
C TYR A 42 20.72 -23.12 -20.16
N GLY A 43 19.58 -23.26 -20.85
CA GLY A 43 18.55 -22.24 -20.83
C GLY A 43 18.17 -21.99 -19.38
N ALA A 44 18.67 -20.89 -18.84
CA ALA A 44 18.24 -20.33 -17.57
C ALA A 44 16.80 -19.85 -17.71
N ASN A 45 15.87 -20.80 -17.84
CA ASN A 45 14.49 -20.60 -17.44
C ASN A 45 14.51 -20.56 -15.91
N THR A 46 14.90 -19.41 -15.38
CA THR A 46 14.72 -19.09 -13.96
C THR A 46 13.23 -19.00 -13.75
N GLY A 47 12.65 -20.13 -13.37
CA GLY A 47 11.26 -20.24 -12.94
C GLY A 47 11.03 -19.34 -11.74
N ALA A 48 10.65 -18.10 -11.99
CA ALA A 48 10.08 -17.17 -11.02
C ALA A 48 8.62 -17.57 -10.68
N VAL A 49 8.36 -18.86 -10.54
CA VAL A 49 6.99 -19.41 -10.42
C VAL A 49 6.64 -19.89 -9.01
N ASP A 50 7.61 -19.99 -8.10
CA ASP A 50 7.39 -20.49 -6.73
C ASP A 50 7.25 -19.36 -5.68
N GLY A 51 7.98 -18.25 -5.86
CA GLY A 51 7.94 -17.12 -4.92
C GLY A 51 6.60 -16.36 -4.90
N SER A 52 5.97 -16.17 -6.06
CA SER A 52 4.75 -15.36 -6.17
C SER A 52 3.52 -16.02 -5.54
N LEU A 53 3.44 -17.35 -5.58
CA LEU A 53 2.35 -18.11 -4.97
C LEU A 53 2.41 -18.07 -3.44
N SER A 54 3.61 -18.13 -2.86
CA SER A 54 3.80 -18.04 -1.42
C SER A 54 3.52 -16.62 -0.88
N GLU A 55 3.91 -15.58 -1.62
CA GLU A 55 3.59 -14.19 -1.27
C GLU A 55 2.08 -13.92 -1.35
N GLU A 56 1.41 -14.36 -2.41
CA GLU A 56 -0.04 -14.18 -2.54
C GLU A 56 -0.81 -14.92 -1.43
N ALA A 57 -0.35 -16.12 -1.04
CA ALA A 57 -0.91 -16.84 0.11
C ALA A 57 -0.74 -16.08 1.43
N ALA A 58 0.43 -15.47 1.66
CA ALA A 58 0.67 -14.63 2.84
C ALA A 58 -0.23 -13.38 2.85
N LEU A 59 -0.37 -12.70 1.72
CA LEU A 59 -1.25 -11.54 1.58
C LEU A 59 -2.73 -11.90 1.78
N ARG A 60 -3.16 -13.06 1.26
CA ARG A 60 -4.52 -13.60 1.46
C ARG A 60 -4.83 -13.87 2.94
N ALA A 61 -3.82 -14.24 3.73
CA ALA A 61 -3.98 -14.47 5.17
C ALA A 61 -4.17 -13.17 5.97
N ILE A 62 -3.78 -12.01 5.42
CA ILE A 62 -3.97 -10.71 6.07
C ILE A 62 -5.43 -10.28 5.91
N THR A 63 -6.23 -10.45 6.96
CA THR A 63 -7.64 -10.02 7.01
C THR A 63 -7.89 -8.83 7.92
N THR A 64 -6.84 -8.26 8.51
CA THR A 64 -6.91 -7.11 9.41
C THR A 64 -6.04 -5.98 8.88
N PHE A 65 -6.61 -4.78 8.80
CA PHE A 65 -5.97 -3.60 8.23
C PHE A 65 -5.88 -2.51 9.30
N TYR A 66 -4.66 -2.06 9.61
CA TYR A 66 -4.40 -1.11 10.69
C TYR A 66 -4.30 0.34 10.21
N PHE A 67 -4.69 1.26 11.08
CA PHE A 67 -4.75 2.69 10.79
C PHE A 67 -3.94 3.50 11.79
N GLU A 68 -3.44 4.64 11.32
CA GLU A 68 -2.84 5.64 12.19
C GLU A 68 -3.87 6.30 13.12
N TYR A 69 -3.37 6.98 14.15
CA TYR A 69 -4.20 7.78 15.02
C TYR A 69 -5.01 8.81 14.20
N ASP A 70 -6.29 8.89 14.50
CA ASP A 70 -7.25 9.81 13.87
C ASP A 70 -7.34 9.75 12.32
N SER A 71 -6.88 8.66 11.71
CA SER A 71 -6.87 8.48 10.26
C SER A 71 -7.78 7.35 9.80
N SER A 72 -8.27 7.48 8.56
CA SER A 72 -8.93 6.42 7.79
C SER A 72 -8.18 6.08 6.49
N ASP A 73 -6.92 6.49 6.39
CA ASP A 73 -6.11 6.26 5.19
C ASP A 73 -5.54 4.85 5.19
N LEU A 74 -5.59 4.20 4.03
CA LEU A 74 -5.03 2.87 3.85
C LEU A 74 -3.52 2.96 3.65
N LYS A 75 -2.79 2.11 4.37
CA LYS A 75 -1.35 1.93 4.17
C LYS A 75 -1.07 1.11 2.91
N PRO A 76 0.09 1.29 2.24
CA PRO A 76 0.45 0.51 1.06
C PRO A 76 0.42 -1.01 1.29
N GLU A 77 0.79 -1.49 2.47
CA GLU A 77 0.75 -2.90 2.82
C GLU A 77 -0.68 -3.45 2.86
N ALA A 78 -1.62 -2.65 3.36
CA ALA A 78 -3.04 -3.01 3.36
C ALA A 78 -3.58 -3.10 1.93
N MET A 79 -3.21 -2.16 1.06
CA MET A 79 -3.62 -2.17 -0.35
C MET A 79 -3.18 -3.45 -1.07
N ARG A 80 -1.94 -3.90 -0.88
CA ARG A 80 -1.44 -5.16 -1.47
C ARG A 80 -2.27 -6.37 -1.05
N ALA A 81 -2.61 -6.48 0.23
CA ALA A 81 -3.46 -7.56 0.71
C ALA A 81 -4.89 -7.45 0.15
N LEU A 82 -5.45 -6.23 0.10
CA LEU A 82 -6.77 -5.97 -0.46
C LEU A 82 -6.86 -6.29 -1.96
N ASP A 83 -5.78 -6.15 -2.73
CA ASP A 83 -5.76 -6.56 -4.14
C ASP A 83 -5.98 -8.07 -4.28
N VAL A 84 -5.39 -8.88 -3.39
CA VAL A 84 -5.58 -10.33 -3.36
C VAL A 84 -7.01 -10.69 -2.95
N HIS A 85 -7.53 -10.05 -1.91
CA HIS A 85 -8.94 -10.24 -1.52
C HIS A 85 -9.91 -9.82 -2.62
N ALA A 86 -9.61 -8.74 -3.35
CA ALA A 86 -10.43 -8.30 -4.47
C ALA A 86 -10.46 -9.33 -5.61
N LYS A 87 -9.32 -9.94 -5.95
CA LYS A 87 -9.27 -11.06 -6.91
C LYS A 87 -10.17 -12.21 -6.46
N ASP A 88 -10.02 -12.65 -5.21
CA ASP A 88 -10.78 -13.77 -4.66
C ASP A 88 -12.29 -13.48 -4.67
N LEU A 89 -12.71 -12.31 -4.19
CA LEU A 89 -14.12 -11.90 -4.14
C LEU A 89 -14.75 -11.83 -5.53
N LYS A 90 -14.03 -11.31 -6.52
CA LYS A 90 -14.51 -11.28 -7.91
C LYS A 90 -14.67 -12.68 -8.50
N ALA A 91 -13.75 -13.59 -8.17
CA ALA A 91 -13.74 -14.94 -8.72
C ALA A 91 -14.85 -15.82 -8.13
N ASN A 92 -15.14 -15.69 -6.84
CA ASN A 92 -16.06 -16.59 -6.14
C ASN A 92 -17.45 -15.98 -5.84
N GLY A 93 -17.62 -14.66 -5.97
CA GLY A 93 -18.89 -14.00 -5.65
C GLY A 93 -19.25 -13.99 -4.16
N ALA A 94 -18.30 -14.32 -3.26
CA ALA A 94 -18.53 -14.35 -1.82
C ALA A 94 -18.87 -12.97 -1.27
N ARG A 95 -19.55 -12.94 -0.12
CA ARG A 95 -19.86 -11.70 0.61
C ARG A 95 -18.97 -11.60 1.84
N VAL A 96 -18.65 -10.38 2.23
CA VAL A 96 -17.82 -10.10 3.41
C VAL A 96 -18.38 -8.91 4.19
N VAL A 97 -18.14 -8.92 5.49
CA VAL A 97 -18.40 -7.81 6.40
C VAL A 97 -17.08 -7.10 6.71
N LEU A 98 -17.08 -5.78 6.58
CA LEU A 98 -15.97 -4.90 6.93
C LEU A 98 -16.27 -4.25 8.28
N GLU A 99 -15.59 -4.72 9.32
CA GLU A 99 -15.82 -4.31 10.71
C GLU A 99 -14.82 -3.23 11.13
N GLY A 100 -15.26 -1.98 11.20
CA GLY A 100 -14.43 -0.82 11.56
C GLY A 100 -14.37 -0.55 13.06
N ASN A 101 -13.16 -0.52 13.60
CA ASN A 101 -12.85 -0.36 15.02
C ASN A 101 -11.89 0.81 15.28
N THR A 102 -11.90 1.31 16.51
CA THR A 102 -11.06 2.41 16.99
C THR A 102 -10.46 2.10 18.36
N ASP A 103 -9.50 2.92 18.79
CA ASP A 103 -9.07 2.91 20.19
C ASP A 103 -10.08 3.63 21.10
N GLU A 104 -9.83 3.60 22.41
CA GLU A 104 -10.79 4.03 23.42
C GLU A 104 -10.96 5.56 23.56
N ARG A 105 -10.04 6.33 22.99
CA ARG A 105 -9.95 7.78 23.19
C ARG A 105 -11.05 8.51 22.43
N GLY A 106 -11.59 9.58 23.02
CA GLY A 106 -12.67 10.37 22.44
C GLY A 106 -14.08 9.82 22.74
N THR A 107 -15.11 10.49 22.22
CA THR A 107 -16.51 10.12 22.47
C THR A 107 -16.90 8.84 21.73
N ARG A 108 -17.97 8.19 22.18
CA ARG A 108 -18.49 6.99 21.54
C ARG A 108 -18.95 7.28 20.10
N GLU A 109 -19.67 8.38 19.91
CA GLU A 109 -20.24 8.79 18.63
C GLU A 109 -19.12 9.13 17.63
N TYR A 110 -18.07 9.79 18.10
CA TYR A 110 -16.90 10.08 17.29
C TYR A 110 -16.24 8.80 16.77
N ASN A 111 -16.02 7.84 17.67
CA ASN A 111 -15.40 6.57 17.34
C ASN A 111 -16.27 5.71 16.42
N MET A 112 -17.59 5.74 16.60
CA MET A 112 -18.53 5.10 15.68
C MET A 112 -18.39 5.66 14.26
N ALA A 113 -18.36 6.99 14.13
CA ALA A 113 -18.17 7.64 12.84
C ALA A 113 -16.78 7.37 12.23
N LEU A 114 -15.70 7.37 13.03
CA LEU A 114 -14.35 7.09 12.56
C LEU A 114 -14.19 5.63 12.11
N GLY A 115 -14.73 4.68 12.87
CA GLY A 115 -14.73 3.26 12.49
C GLY A 115 -15.51 3.05 11.18
N GLU A 116 -16.65 3.71 10.99
CA GLU A 116 -17.40 3.68 9.72
C GLU A 116 -16.57 4.26 8.56
N ARG A 117 -15.87 5.39 8.75
CA ARG A 117 -14.99 5.97 7.72
C ARG A 117 -13.87 5.01 7.31
N ARG A 118 -13.28 4.28 8.26
CA ARG A 118 -12.25 3.26 8.00
C ARG A 118 -12.82 2.09 7.19
N ALA A 119 -13.97 1.54 7.59
CA ALA A 119 -14.63 0.48 6.84
C ALA A 119 -14.99 0.95 5.41
N LYS A 120 -15.46 2.20 5.25
CA LYS A 120 -15.70 2.82 3.94
C LYS A 120 -14.43 3.02 3.11
N ALA A 121 -13.27 3.27 3.72
CA ALA A 121 -12.01 3.36 3.00
C ALA A 121 -11.65 2.00 2.37
N VAL A 122 -11.74 0.92 3.15
CA VAL A 122 -11.55 -0.46 2.65
C VAL A 122 -12.57 -0.81 1.56
N GLN A 123 -13.85 -0.51 1.79
CA GLN A 123 -14.91 -0.77 0.80
C GLN A 123 -14.64 -0.05 -0.51
N ARG A 124 -14.35 1.25 -0.47
CA ARG A 124 -14.07 2.06 -1.67
C ARG A 124 -12.88 1.51 -2.44
N TYR A 125 -11.84 1.06 -1.74
CA TYR A 125 -10.70 0.43 -2.39
C TYR A 125 -11.10 -0.86 -3.09
N LEU A 126 -11.81 -1.77 -2.43
CA LEU A 126 -12.27 -3.04 -3.03
C LEU A 126 -13.20 -2.80 -4.24
N VAL A 127 -14.09 -1.82 -4.17
CA VAL A 127 -14.96 -1.42 -5.28
C VAL A 127 -14.13 -0.87 -6.45
N LEU A 128 -13.11 -0.05 -6.18
CA LEU A 128 -12.18 0.43 -7.22
C LEU A 128 -11.44 -0.73 -7.90
N GLN A 129 -11.13 -1.80 -7.16
CA GLN A 129 -10.57 -3.04 -7.71
C GLN A 129 -11.59 -3.94 -8.42
N GLY A 130 -12.86 -3.50 -8.51
CA GLY A 130 -13.92 -4.16 -9.27
C GLY A 130 -14.77 -5.16 -8.48
N VAL A 131 -14.67 -5.20 -7.15
CA VAL A 131 -15.60 -6.00 -6.32
C VAL A 131 -16.99 -5.36 -6.36
N ALA A 132 -18.03 -6.18 -6.53
CA ALA A 132 -19.39 -5.65 -6.59
C ALA A 132 -19.81 -5.11 -5.21
N PRO A 133 -20.42 -3.91 -5.10
CA PRO A 133 -20.82 -3.34 -3.82
C PRO A 133 -21.74 -4.25 -2.98
N GLY A 134 -22.58 -5.06 -3.63
CA GLY A 134 -23.46 -6.02 -2.96
C GLY A 134 -22.73 -7.20 -2.28
N GLN A 135 -21.42 -7.34 -2.48
CA GLN A 135 -20.57 -8.29 -1.77
C GLN A 135 -20.01 -7.72 -0.47
N LEU A 136 -20.17 -6.42 -0.20
CA LEU A 136 -19.48 -5.71 0.87
C LEU A 136 -20.48 -5.09 1.83
N GLU A 137 -20.59 -5.64 3.04
CA GLU A 137 -21.34 -5.06 4.15
C GLU A 137 -20.40 -4.27 5.08
N LEU A 138 -20.89 -3.18 5.66
CA LEU A 138 -20.11 -2.34 6.56
C LEU A 138 -20.76 -2.30 7.94
N VAL A 139 -19.95 -2.53 8.96
CA VAL A 139 -20.34 -2.37 10.35
C VAL A 139 -19.25 -1.58 11.05
N SER A 140 -19.65 -0.62 11.90
CA SER A 140 -18.70 -0.02 12.84
C SER A 140 -19.07 -0.41 14.26
N TYR A 141 -18.04 -0.75 15.04
CA TYR A 141 -18.18 -0.92 16.48
C TYR A 141 -17.56 0.24 17.25
N GLY A 142 -16.95 1.22 16.54
CA GLY A 142 -16.14 2.25 17.18
C GLY A 142 -15.16 1.63 18.17
N LYS A 143 -15.29 2.02 19.44
CA LYS A 143 -14.43 1.56 20.54
C LYS A 143 -15.03 0.42 21.39
N GLU A 144 -16.16 -0.14 20.99
CA GLU A 144 -16.95 -1.09 21.81
C GLU A 144 -16.41 -2.53 21.76
N ARG A 145 -15.48 -2.84 20.84
CA ARG A 145 -14.88 -4.17 20.67
C ARG A 145 -13.34 -4.12 20.64
N PRO A 146 -12.69 -3.72 21.75
CA PRO A 146 -11.23 -3.70 21.82
C PRO A 146 -10.66 -5.11 21.73
N VAL A 147 -9.56 -5.27 20.97
CA VAL A 147 -8.75 -6.50 20.97
C VAL A 147 -7.65 -6.44 22.02
N ALA A 148 -7.11 -5.24 22.27
CA ALA A 148 -6.16 -4.98 23.33
C ALA A 148 -6.81 -4.04 24.36
N THR A 149 -6.75 -4.39 25.64
CA THR A 149 -7.42 -3.66 26.73
C THR A 149 -6.47 -2.76 27.53
N GLY A 150 -5.20 -2.67 27.14
CA GLY A 150 -4.25 -1.74 27.75
C GLY A 150 -4.54 -0.29 27.38
N HIS A 151 -4.04 0.63 28.21
CA HIS A 151 -4.24 2.08 28.08
C HIS A 151 -2.96 2.77 27.58
N ASP A 152 -2.35 2.19 26.55
CA ASP A 152 -1.08 2.61 25.97
C ASP A 152 -1.12 2.57 24.44
N GLU A 153 -0.13 3.20 23.81
CA GLU A 153 -0.08 3.28 22.34
C GLU A 153 0.04 1.91 21.67
N GLN A 154 0.68 0.93 22.34
CA GLN A 154 0.77 -0.44 21.83
C GLN A 154 -0.62 -1.08 21.71
N SER A 155 -1.48 -0.87 22.71
CA SER A 155 -2.86 -1.37 22.74
C SER A 155 -3.75 -0.59 21.78
N TRP A 156 -3.63 0.74 21.78
CA TRP A 156 -4.40 1.59 20.87
C TRP A 156 -4.12 1.29 19.41
N ALA A 157 -2.86 1.06 19.03
CA ALA A 157 -2.49 0.71 17.66
C ALA A 157 -3.16 -0.59 17.17
N GLN A 158 -3.28 -1.60 18.04
CA GLN A 158 -3.98 -2.84 17.73
C GLN A 158 -5.49 -2.63 17.59
N ASN A 159 -6.07 -1.68 18.31
CA ASN A 159 -7.51 -1.39 18.26
C ASN A 159 -7.92 -0.56 17.03
N ARG A 160 -7.01 0.25 16.47
CA ARG A 160 -7.27 1.03 15.26
C ARG A 160 -7.21 0.16 14.00
N ARG A 161 -8.27 -0.60 13.73
CA ARG A 161 -8.29 -1.59 12.64
C ARG A 161 -9.63 -1.71 11.92
N VAL A 162 -9.59 -2.28 10.73
CA VAL A 162 -10.73 -2.90 10.04
C VAL A 162 -10.46 -4.38 9.87
N GLU A 163 -11.44 -5.20 10.19
CA GLU A 163 -11.40 -6.65 9.95
C GLU A 163 -12.30 -7.01 8.78
N LEU A 164 -11.81 -7.83 7.86
CA LEU A 164 -12.58 -8.44 6.79
C LEU A 164 -13.02 -9.82 7.23
N ARG A 165 -14.32 -9.97 7.47
CA ARG A 165 -14.98 -11.21 7.91
C ARG A 165 -15.74 -11.83 6.74
N LYS A 166 -15.55 -13.13 6.50
CA LYS A 166 -16.26 -13.91 5.48
C LYS A 166 -17.48 -14.60 6.08
#